data_AF-A0ABD5XXB6-F1
#
_entry.id   AF-A0ABD5XXB6-F1
#
_cell.length_a   1.000
_cell.length_b   1.000
_cell.length_c   1.000
_cell.angle_alpha   90.00
_cell.angle_beta   90.00
_cell.angle_gamma   90.00
#
_symmetry.space_group_name_H-M   'P 1'
#
loop_
_entity.id
_entity.type
_entity.pdbx_description
1 polymer ?
#
loop_
_entity_poly.entity_id
_entity_poly.type
_entity_poly.pdbx_seq_one_letter_code
_entity_poly.pdbx_strand_id
1 'polypeptide(L)'
;MTVAGVVSPDRLLALDAAALRDAARANVTVSAGGDRWTVGPPRPSAPGTSDRSLSGVARSERRVGVALGPGRVRPGRLAVTVWG
;
A
#
# COMPACT_ATOMS: atom_id res chain seq x y z
N MET A 1 -7.60 0.30 -21.50
CA MET A 1 -6.63 0.48 -20.40
C MET A 1 -7.32 0.09 -19.10
N THR A 2 -7.00 -1.08 -18.53
CA THR A 2 -7.87 -1.73 -17.52
C THR A 2 -7.46 -1.31 -16.10
N VAL A 3 -8.34 -0.62 -15.39
CA VAL A 3 -8.21 -0.42 -13.94
C VAL A 3 -8.57 -1.75 -13.28
N ALA A 4 -7.61 -2.36 -12.59
CA ALA A 4 -7.73 -3.76 -12.15
C ALA A 4 -8.63 -3.98 -10.92
N GLY A 5 -9.25 -2.93 -10.40
CA GLY A 5 -10.12 -2.98 -9.21
C GLY A 5 -10.26 -1.62 -8.56
N VAL A 6 -11.15 -1.55 -7.56
CA VAL A 6 -11.38 -0.37 -6.73
C VAL A 6 -10.94 -0.68 -5.30
N VAL A 7 -10.17 0.21 -4.69
CA VAL A 7 -9.72 0.12 -3.30
C VAL A 7 -10.43 1.19 -2.47
N SER A 8 -10.90 0.83 -1.28
CA SER A 8 -11.44 1.77 -0.29
C SER A 8 -10.38 2.02 0.78
N PRO A 9 -9.94 3.28 0.98
CA PRO A 9 -9.02 3.61 2.06
C PRO A 9 -9.58 3.32 3.45
N ASP A 10 -10.88 3.53 3.67
CA ASP A 10 -11.51 3.25 4.97
C ASP A 10 -11.46 1.76 5.30
N ARG A 11 -11.67 0.89 4.30
CA ARG A 11 -11.51 -0.56 4.45
C ARG A 11 -10.06 -0.95 4.71
N LEU A 12 -9.11 -0.26 4.08
CA LEU A 12 -7.68 -0.48 4.30
C LEU A 12 -7.31 -0.14 5.76
N LEU A 13 -7.77 1.01 6.26
CA LEU A 13 -7.52 1.47 7.63
C LEU A 13 -8.26 0.62 8.68
N ALA A 14 -9.39 0.04 8.31
CA ALA A 14 -10.17 -0.86 9.17
C ALA A 14 -9.63 -2.31 9.20
N LEU A 15 -8.56 -2.62 8.47
CA LEU A 15 -7.93 -3.95 8.56
C LEU A 15 -7.46 -4.18 10.00
N ASP A 16 -7.94 -5.28 10.59
CA ASP A 16 -7.61 -5.64 11.96
C ASP A 16 -6.10 -5.85 12.14
N ALA A 17 -5.59 -5.49 13.31
CA ALA A 17 -4.22 -5.71 13.73
C ALA A 17 -3.82 -7.20 13.60
N ALA A 18 -4.74 -8.15 13.73
CA ALA A 18 -4.49 -9.57 13.48
C ALA A 18 -4.09 -9.86 12.01
N ALA A 19 -4.80 -9.28 11.03
CA ALA A 19 -4.46 -9.41 9.61
C ALA A 19 -3.12 -8.72 9.28
N LEU A 20 -2.79 -7.64 10.00
CA LEU A 20 -1.51 -6.96 9.89
C LEU A 20 -0.37 -7.65 10.65
N ARG A 21 -0.64 -8.54 11.62
CA ARG A 21 0.38 -9.31 12.34
C ARG A 21 1.01 -10.38 11.46
N ASP A 22 0.22 -11.10 10.66
CA ASP A 22 0.77 -11.98 9.63
C ASP A 22 1.47 -11.16 8.53
N ALA A 23 1.01 -9.93 8.34
CA ALA A 23 1.64 -8.93 7.48
C ALA A 23 2.69 -8.06 8.22
N ALA A 24 3.28 -8.51 9.35
CA ALA A 24 4.28 -7.73 10.10
C ALA A 24 5.51 -7.35 9.26
N ARG A 25 5.62 -7.98 8.09
CA ARG A 25 6.64 -7.68 7.08
C ARG A 25 6.06 -7.09 5.81
N ALA A 26 4.93 -6.39 5.89
CA ALA A 26 4.28 -5.76 4.77
C ALA A 26 3.92 -4.30 5.08
N ASN A 27 4.09 -3.43 4.08
CA ASN A 27 3.63 -2.06 4.08
C ASN A 27 2.74 -1.85 2.85
N VAL A 28 1.50 -1.47 3.07
CA VAL A 28 0.54 -1.21 1.99
C VAL A 28 0.22 0.27 1.98
N THR A 29 0.36 0.88 0.81
CA THR A 29 0.07 2.29 0.58
C THR A 29 -0.93 2.44 -0.56
N VAL A 30 -1.97 3.23 -0.34
CA VAL A 30 -2.88 3.72 -1.38
C VAL A 30 -2.69 5.22 -1.53
N SER A 31 -2.70 5.73 -2.76
CA SER A 31 -2.67 7.16 -3.02
C SER A 31 -3.61 7.56 -4.15
N ALA A 32 -4.26 8.70 -4.00
CA ALA A 32 -5.11 9.30 -5.02
C ALA A 32 -5.19 10.81 -4.84
N GLY A 33 -4.93 11.57 -5.90
CA GLY A 33 -5.20 13.00 -5.92
C GLY A 33 -4.53 13.84 -4.83
N GLY A 34 -3.34 13.45 -4.38
CA GLY A 34 -2.58 14.12 -3.31
C GLY A 34 -2.68 13.42 -1.96
N ASP A 35 -3.75 12.66 -1.73
CA ASP A 35 -3.96 11.90 -0.50
C ASP A 35 -3.18 10.59 -0.49
N ARG A 36 -2.78 10.16 0.71
CA ARG A 36 -2.04 8.92 0.94
C ARG A 36 -2.51 8.24 2.22
N TRP A 37 -2.79 6.95 2.13
CA TRP A 37 -3.16 6.09 3.24
C TRP A 37 -2.19 4.92 3.31
N THR A 38 -1.64 4.65 4.49
CA THR A 38 -0.65 3.60 4.68
C THR A 38 -1.00 2.75 5.89
N VAL A 39 -0.86 1.43 5.74
CA VAL A 39 -1.02 0.44 6.82
C VAL A 39 0.16 -0.52 6.85
N GLY A 40 0.42 -1.06 8.03
CA GLY A 40 1.59 -1.89 8.32
C GLY A 40 2.81 -1.08 8.77
N PRO A 41 3.83 -1.76 9.32
CA PRO A 41 5.05 -1.11 9.79
C PRO A 41 5.78 -0.36 8.67
N PRO A 42 6.57 0.68 9.00
CA PRO A 42 7.45 1.30 8.03
C PRO A 42 8.45 0.26 7.50
N ARG A 43 8.79 0.35 6.21
CA ARG A 43 9.83 -0.49 5.60
C ARG A 43 11.11 -0.36 6.43
N PRO A 44 11.80 -1.47 6.76
CA PRO A 44 13.12 -1.44 7.37
C PRO A 44 14.04 -0.59 6.50
N SER A 45 14.52 0.53 7.04
CA SER A 45 15.49 1.38 6.36
C SER A 45 16.87 0.97 6.83
N ALA A 46 17.67 0.33 5.98
CA ALA A 46 19.09 0.19 6.25
C ALA A 46 19.71 1.60 6.13
N PRO A 47 20.35 2.17 7.17
CA PRO A 47 20.99 3.47 7.05
C PRO A 47 22.07 3.40 5.96
N GLY A 48 21.96 4.28 4.96
CA GLY A 48 23.00 4.47 3.93
C GLY A 48 22.86 3.67 2.64
N THR A 49 21.77 2.92 2.42
CA THR A 49 21.60 2.14 1.18
C THR A 49 20.52 2.73 0.29
N SER A 50 20.91 3.24 -0.88
CA SER A 50 20.00 3.48 -2.02
C SER A 50 19.15 2.22 -2.22
N ASP A 51 17.85 2.37 -2.42
CA ASP A 51 16.73 1.39 -2.46
C ASP A 51 16.99 -0.03 -3.04
N ARG A 52 18.14 -0.25 -3.67
CA ARG A 52 18.59 -1.43 -4.41
C ARG A 52 19.25 -2.55 -3.58
N SER A 53 19.62 -2.34 -2.31
CA SER A 53 20.31 -3.37 -1.48
C SER A 53 19.59 -3.71 -0.17
N LEU A 54 18.32 -4.12 -0.27
CA LEU A 54 17.68 -4.90 0.78
C LEU A 54 17.34 -6.28 0.18
N SER A 55 18.30 -7.21 0.21
CA SER A 55 18.00 -8.63 -0.07
C SER A 55 16.83 -9.04 0.82
N GLY A 56 15.75 -9.53 0.19
CA GLY A 56 14.54 -9.93 0.89
C GLY A 56 13.37 -8.93 0.83
N VAL A 57 13.52 -7.73 0.24
CA VAL A 57 12.38 -6.81 0.00
C VAL A 57 11.81 -6.99 -1.41
N ALA A 58 10.49 -7.20 -1.51
CA ALA A 58 9.76 -7.15 -2.77
C ALA A 58 8.75 -5.99 -2.76
N ARG A 59 8.70 -5.21 -3.85
CA ARG A 59 7.74 -4.12 -4.03
C ARG A 59 6.96 -4.32 -5.32
N SER A 60 5.65 -4.11 -5.24
CA SER A 60 4.75 -4.13 -6.39
C SER A 60 3.81 -2.93 -6.37
N GLU A 61 3.50 -2.40 -7.55
CA GLU A 61 2.62 -1.25 -7.71
C GLU A 61 1.60 -1.48 -8.83
N ARG A 62 0.38 -0.98 -8.62
CA ARG A 62 -0.69 -1.08 -9.62
C ARG A 62 -1.58 0.17 -9.62
N ARG A 63 -2.07 0.54 -10.81
CA ARG A 63 -3.13 1.56 -10.92
C ARG A 63 -4.47 0.96 -10.52
N VAL A 64 -5.20 1.70 -9.69
CA VAL A 64 -6.51 1.30 -9.14
C VAL A 64 -7.46 2.48 -9.16
N GLY A 65 -8.76 2.21 -9.07
CA GLY A 65 -9.73 3.22 -8.64
C GLY A 65 -9.68 3.33 -7.12
N VAL A 66 -9.77 4.53 -6.57
CA VAL A 66 -9.82 4.76 -5.13
C VAL A 66 -11.18 5.34 -4.78
N ALA A 67 -11.95 4.62 -3.98
CA ALA A 67 -13.27 5.04 -3.51
C ALA A 67 -13.10 6.01 -2.34
N LEU A 68 -13.41 7.29 -2.56
CA LEU A 68 -13.31 8.38 -1.57
C LEU A 68 -14.68 8.71 -0.94
N GLY A 69 -15.67 7.86 -1.18
CA GLY A 69 -17.03 8.01 -0.72
C GLY A 69 -18.05 7.46 -1.73
N PRO A 70 -19.34 7.49 -1.39
CA PRO A 70 -20.41 6.98 -2.26
C PRO A 70 -20.34 7.62 -3.66
N GLY A 71 -20.22 6.77 -4.70
CA GLY A 71 -20.14 7.20 -6.10
C GLY A 71 -18.87 7.97 -6.49
N ARG A 72 -17.93 8.23 -5.57
CA ARG A 72 -16.71 9.00 -5.84
C ARG A 72 -15.51 8.09 -5.96
N VAL A 73 -15.17 7.73 -7.19
CA VAL A 73 -13.95 6.97 -7.51
C VAL A 73 -12.97 7.87 -8.25
N ARG A 74 -11.73 7.96 -7.77
CA ARG A 74 -10.63 8.68 -8.46
C ARG A 74 -9.54 7.70 -8.90
N PRO A 75 -8.87 7.96 -10.03
CA PRO A 75 -7.66 7.22 -10.36
C PRO A 75 -6.61 7.38 -9.27
N GLY A 76 -6.01 6.26 -8.87
CA GLY A 76 -4.97 6.22 -7.86
C GLY A 76 -3.98 5.08 -8.07
N ARG A 77 -3.17 4.83 -7.05
CA ARG A 77 -2.14 3.79 -7.03
C ARG A 77 -2.22 3.00 -5.74
N LEU A 78 -2.02 1.71 -5.87
CA LEU A 78 -1.77 0.78 -4.77
C LEU A 78 -0.31 0.35 -4.86
N ALA A 79 0.44 0.52 -3.78
CA ALA A 79 1.80 0.05 -3.62
C ALA A 79 1.85 -0.92 -2.43
N VAL A 80 2.47 -2.06 -2.63
CA VAL A 80 2.68 -3.08 -1.60
C VAL A 80 4.17 -3.35 -1.53
N THR A 81 4.74 -3.25 -0.35
CA THR A 81 6.11 -3.66 -0.05
C THR A 81 6.06 -4.79 0.95
N VAL A 82 6.76 -5.88 0.70
CA VAL A 82 6.91 -7.00 1.64
C VAL A 82 8.40 -7.28 1.88
N TRP A 83 8.74 -7.82 3.04
CA TRP A 83 10.12 -8.19 3.39
C TRP A 83 10.21 -9.52 4.12
N GLY A 84 11.38 -10.14 4.10
CA GLY A 84 11.67 -11.49 4.60
C GLY A 84 13.04 -11.57 5.24
#